data_AF-A0A267AHM6-F1
#
_entry.id   AF-A0A267AHM6-F1
#
_cell.length_a   1.000
_cell.length_b   1.000
_cell.length_c   1.000
_cell.angle_alpha   90.00
_cell.angle_beta   90.00
_cell.angle_gamma   90.00
#
_symmetry.space_group_name_H-M   'P 1'
#
loop_
_entity.id
_entity.type
_entity.pdbx_description
1 polymer ?
#
loop_
_entity_poly.entity_id
_entity_poly.type
_entity_poly.pdbx_seq_one_letter_code
_entity_poly.pdbx_strand_id
1 'polypeptide(L)'
;MALSLAQAHQRRARAAMESAKTPPLQSMAGATAYEHQLNQLLQDRLRLKSIQSNEGKAALKLQLLPEYIPYVEGVLEAGNGAQDEVMTTVMVWRIDAGDYSGALDLAAYVLKHKLVMPDRFERTTGCLVAEEIASAALKAQKAGDNSFDRDVLHRTLEMTEDQDMPDQARAKLYLASGRATLVGIDAESRGQAGQLEAGIDLLKRAIELHDGCGGKKDLEGAERLLKKHTAAA
;
A
#
# COMPACT_ATOMS: atom_id res chain seq x y z
N MET A 1 -23.78 -9.74 -8.04
CA MET A 1 -23.56 -11.03 -8.72
C MET A 1 -22.17 -10.96 -9.30
N ALA A 2 -21.33 -11.96 -9.05
CA ALA A 2 -19.98 -11.99 -9.63
C ALA A 2 -20.06 -12.03 -11.17
N LEU A 3 -19.14 -11.33 -11.84
CA LEU A 3 -19.02 -11.34 -13.30
C LEU A 3 -18.78 -12.75 -13.83
N SER A 4 -19.39 -13.08 -14.97
CA SER A 4 -19.03 -14.31 -15.69
C SER A 4 -17.63 -14.20 -16.27
N LEU A 5 -16.97 -15.34 -16.53
CA LEU A 5 -15.64 -15.38 -17.15
C LEU A 5 -15.60 -14.62 -18.48
N ALA A 6 -16.65 -14.75 -19.30
CA ALA A 6 -16.77 -14.04 -20.56
C ALA A 6 -16.90 -12.51 -20.37
N GLN A 7 -17.68 -12.08 -19.37
CA GLN A 7 -17.83 -10.66 -19.04
C GLN A 7 -16.52 -10.07 -18.52
N ALA A 8 -15.81 -10.78 -17.63
CA ALA A 8 -14.52 -10.37 -17.10
C ALA A 8 -13.48 -10.24 -18.24
N HIS A 9 -13.34 -11.27 -19.07
CA HIS A 9 -12.43 -11.24 -20.23
C HIS A 9 -12.73 -10.08 -21.17
N GLN A 10 -14.00 -9.86 -21.51
CA GLN A 10 -14.41 -8.77 -22.39
C GLN A 10 -14.08 -7.39 -21.80
N ARG A 11 -14.32 -7.19 -20.50
CA ARG A 11 -14.00 -5.94 -19.79
C ARG A 11 -12.49 -5.69 -19.79
N ARG A 12 -11.69 -6.72 -19.48
CA ARG A 12 -10.23 -6.65 -19.49
C ARG A 12 -9.68 -6.29 -20.87
N ALA A 13 -10.11 -7.01 -21.91
CA ALA A 13 -9.65 -6.76 -23.27
C ALA A 13 -9.98 -5.34 -23.76
N ARG A 14 -11.17 -4.82 -23.43
CA ARG A 14 -11.57 -3.45 -23.78
C ARG A 14 -10.74 -2.40 -23.05
N ALA A 15 -10.55 -2.57 -21.73
CA ALA A 15 -9.72 -1.66 -20.93
C ALA A 15 -8.28 -1.62 -21.44
N ALA A 16 -7.70 -2.78 -21.79
CA ALA A 16 -6.37 -2.85 -22.38
C ALA A 16 -6.27 -2.10 -23.72
N MET A 17 -7.22 -2.33 -24.64
CA MET A 17 -7.23 -1.66 -25.94
C MET A 17 -7.38 -0.14 -25.82
N GLU A 18 -8.25 0.35 -24.92
CA GLU A 18 -8.48 1.79 -24.74
C GLU A 18 -7.29 2.47 -24.05
N SER A 19 -6.71 1.83 -23.04
CA SER A 19 -5.51 2.32 -22.37
C SER A 19 -4.32 2.39 -23.33
N ALA A 20 -4.11 1.37 -24.16
CA ALA A 20 -3.02 1.34 -25.15
C ALA A 20 -3.15 2.43 -26.22
N LYS A 21 -4.38 2.86 -26.55
CA LYS A 21 -4.63 3.95 -27.52
C LYS A 21 -4.46 5.34 -26.93
N THR A 22 -4.50 5.46 -25.61
CA THR A 22 -4.47 6.76 -24.92
C THR A 22 -3.03 7.11 -24.59
N PRO A 23 -2.48 8.24 -25.07
CA PRO A 23 -1.11 8.62 -24.77
C PRO A 23 -0.84 8.77 -23.26
N PRO A 24 0.41 8.64 -22.81
CA PRO A 24 0.77 8.81 -21.41
C PRO A 24 0.27 10.14 -20.84
N LEU A 25 -0.24 10.11 -19.61
CA LEU A 25 -0.79 11.26 -18.86
C LEU A 25 -1.98 11.96 -19.52
N GLN A 26 -2.48 11.49 -20.66
CA GLN A 26 -3.72 11.98 -21.26
C GLN A 26 -4.92 11.31 -20.62
N SER A 27 -6.02 12.06 -20.52
CA SER A 27 -7.27 11.58 -19.97
C SER A 27 -7.89 10.49 -20.85
N MET A 28 -8.42 9.45 -20.22
CA MET A 28 -9.25 8.44 -20.88
C MET A 28 -10.72 8.87 -21.09
N ALA A 29 -11.08 10.13 -20.80
CA ALA A 29 -12.43 10.65 -21.04
C ALA A 29 -12.87 10.45 -22.50
N GLY A 30 -14.12 9.99 -22.71
CA GLY A 30 -14.61 9.57 -24.03
C GLY A 30 -14.37 8.10 -24.37
N ALA A 31 -13.53 7.37 -23.63
CA ALA A 31 -13.33 5.94 -23.81
C ALA A 31 -14.43 5.14 -23.08
N THR A 32 -15.09 4.21 -23.79
CA THR A 32 -16.33 3.59 -23.32
C THR A 32 -16.12 2.72 -22.07
N ALA A 33 -15.04 1.95 -21.99
CA ALA A 33 -14.76 1.12 -20.82
C ALA A 33 -14.38 1.99 -19.62
N TYR A 34 -13.58 3.04 -19.82
CA TYR A 34 -13.25 4.00 -18.76
C TYR A 34 -14.49 4.72 -18.22
N GLU A 35 -15.34 5.27 -19.09
CA GLU A 35 -16.56 5.97 -18.67
C GLU A 35 -17.53 5.06 -17.92
N HIS A 36 -17.66 3.79 -18.35
CA HIS A 36 -18.45 2.81 -17.62
C HIS A 36 -17.90 2.60 -16.20
N GLN A 37 -16.58 2.42 -16.08
CA GLN A 37 -15.95 2.16 -14.79
C GLN A 37 -15.95 3.40 -13.88
N LEU A 38 -15.80 4.59 -14.44
CA LEU A 38 -15.91 5.86 -13.72
C LEU A 38 -17.34 6.07 -13.18
N ASN A 39 -18.36 5.77 -13.98
CA ASN A 39 -19.76 5.86 -13.53
C ASN A 39 -20.05 4.88 -12.39
N GLN A 40 -19.56 3.64 -12.49
CA GLN A 40 -19.65 2.66 -11.38
C GLN A 40 -18.97 3.20 -10.11
N LEU A 41 -17.77 3.77 -10.26
CA LEU A 41 -17.02 4.35 -9.14
C LEU A 41 -17.79 5.49 -8.45
N LEU A 42 -18.44 6.37 -9.21
CA LEU A 42 -19.26 7.44 -8.66
C LEU A 42 -20.44 6.91 -7.85
N GLN A 43 -21.13 5.87 -8.34
CA GLN A 43 -22.23 5.22 -7.62
C GLN A 43 -21.74 4.56 -6.32
N ASP A 44 -20.61 3.85 -6.38
CA ASP A 44 -20.02 3.20 -5.21
C ASP A 44 -19.54 4.20 -4.16
N ARG A 45 -19.04 5.36 -4.57
CA ARG A 45 -18.71 6.46 -3.63
C ARG A 45 -19.94 6.98 -2.89
N LEU A 46 -21.08 7.09 -3.55
CA LEU A 46 -22.34 7.49 -2.88
C LEU A 46 -22.76 6.46 -1.84
N ARG A 47 -22.62 5.17 -2.16
CA ARG A 47 -22.88 4.07 -1.21
C ARG A 47 -21.95 4.15 0.00
N LEU A 48 -20.65 4.36 -0.22
CA LEU A 48 -19.68 4.54 0.86
C LEU A 48 -19.97 5.76 1.72
N LYS A 49 -20.44 6.87 1.13
CA LYS A 49 -20.81 8.09 1.86
C LYS A 49 -22.01 7.87 2.78
N SER A 50 -22.89 6.93 2.46
CA SER A 50 -24.05 6.59 3.30
C SER A 50 -23.68 5.79 4.56
N ILE A 51 -22.46 5.22 4.61
CA ILE A 51 -21.94 4.49 5.77
C ILE A 51 -21.11 5.45 6.62
N GLN A 52 -21.37 5.48 7.93
CA GLN A 52 -20.58 6.31 8.86
C GLN A 52 -19.28 5.63 9.30
N SER A 53 -19.36 4.36 9.73
CA SER A 53 -18.21 3.61 10.27
C SER A 53 -17.14 3.36 9.21
N ASN A 54 -15.88 3.57 9.58
CA ASN A 54 -14.74 3.23 8.73
C ASN A 54 -14.61 1.72 8.51
N GLU A 55 -14.91 0.91 9.51
CA GLU A 55 -14.93 -0.56 9.38
C GLU A 55 -16.04 -1.00 8.42
N GLY A 56 -17.22 -0.39 8.50
CA GLY A 56 -18.31 -0.64 7.55
C GLY A 56 -17.95 -0.24 6.11
N LYS A 57 -17.22 0.88 5.94
CA LYS A 57 -16.71 1.30 4.63
C LYS A 57 -15.65 0.32 4.10
N ALA A 58 -14.74 -0.15 4.95
CA ALA A 58 -13.73 -1.14 4.57
C ALA A 58 -14.38 -2.46 4.14
N ALA A 59 -15.37 -2.94 4.89
CA ALA A 59 -16.14 -4.13 4.54
C ALA A 59 -16.89 -3.98 3.21
N LEU A 60 -17.48 -2.81 2.94
CA LEU A 60 -18.09 -2.55 1.64
C LEU A 60 -17.04 -2.53 0.52
N LYS A 61 -15.88 -1.87 0.70
CA LYS A 61 -14.80 -1.85 -0.30
C LYS A 61 -14.36 -3.26 -0.69
N LEU A 62 -14.17 -4.15 0.28
CA LEU A 62 -13.85 -5.57 0.03
C LEU A 62 -14.88 -6.25 -0.89
N GLN A 63 -16.17 -5.94 -0.74
CA GLN A 63 -17.22 -6.49 -1.60
C GLN A 63 -17.23 -5.88 -3.01
N LEU A 64 -16.77 -4.63 -3.16
CA LEU A 64 -16.80 -3.90 -4.43
C LEU A 64 -15.57 -4.18 -5.29
N LEU A 65 -14.39 -4.29 -4.67
CA LEU A 65 -13.10 -4.44 -5.36
C LEU A 65 -13.07 -5.55 -6.44
N PRO A 66 -13.70 -6.72 -6.25
CA PRO A 66 -13.73 -7.75 -7.29
C PRO A 66 -14.29 -7.28 -8.64
N GLU A 67 -15.24 -6.35 -8.64
CA GLU A 67 -15.85 -5.81 -9.87
C GLU A 67 -14.89 -4.92 -10.67
N TYR A 68 -13.85 -4.39 -10.03
CA TYR A 68 -12.82 -3.55 -10.64
C TYR A 68 -11.63 -4.36 -11.19
N ILE A 69 -11.45 -5.62 -10.75
CA ILE A 69 -10.29 -6.45 -11.12
C ILE A 69 -10.10 -6.54 -12.64
N PRO A 70 -11.12 -6.88 -13.46
CA PRO A 70 -10.90 -7.04 -14.90
C PRO A 70 -10.47 -5.75 -15.58
N TYR A 71 -11.02 -4.61 -15.13
CA TYR A 71 -10.63 -3.30 -15.65
C TYR A 71 -9.17 -2.99 -15.30
N VAL A 72 -8.81 -3.13 -14.03
CA VAL A 72 -7.45 -2.90 -13.52
C VAL A 72 -6.43 -3.75 -14.27
N GLU A 73 -6.69 -5.04 -14.42
CA GLU A 73 -5.81 -5.96 -15.16
C GLU A 73 -5.61 -5.51 -16.60
N GLY A 74 -6.67 -5.05 -17.27
CA GLY A 74 -6.58 -4.57 -18.65
C GLY A 74 -5.70 -3.31 -18.77
N VAL A 75 -5.88 -2.35 -17.87
CA VAL A 75 -5.05 -1.12 -17.86
C VAL A 75 -3.58 -1.45 -17.55
N LEU A 76 -3.33 -2.34 -16.58
CA LEU A 76 -1.98 -2.78 -16.24
C LEU A 76 -1.30 -3.53 -17.39
N GLU A 77 -2.05 -4.38 -18.10
CA GLU A 77 -1.55 -5.12 -19.27
C GLU A 77 -1.16 -4.20 -20.43
N ALA A 78 -1.91 -3.12 -20.66
CA ALA A 78 -1.57 -2.13 -21.68
C ALA A 78 -0.32 -1.30 -21.30
N GLY A 79 -0.15 -0.99 -20.02
CA GLY A 79 1.09 -0.41 -19.50
C GLY A 79 1.43 1.01 -19.99
N ASN A 80 0.46 1.76 -20.54
CA ASN A 80 0.74 3.01 -21.26
C ASN A 80 0.76 4.28 -20.38
N GLY A 81 0.32 4.19 -19.12
CA GLY A 81 0.34 5.34 -18.20
C GLY A 81 -0.69 6.42 -18.51
N ALA A 82 -1.81 6.07 -19.15
CA ALA A 82 -2.93 6.99 -19.35
C ALA A 82 -3.51 7.45 -18.00
N GLN A 83 -3.97 8.70 -17.92
CA GLN A 83 -4.53 9.25 -16.69
C GLN A 83 -5.89 8.61 -16.41
N ASP A 84 -6.01 8.00 -15.24
CA ASP A 84 -7.13 7.16 -14.85
C ASP A 84 -7.45 7.32 -13.36
N GLU A 85 -8.58 7.96 -13.06
CA GLU A 85 -9.06 8.14 -11.69
C GLU A 85 -9.52 6.83 -11.02
N VAL A 86 -9.97 5.85 -11.81
CA VAL A 86 -10.36 4.54 -11.30
C VAL A 86 -9.14 3.85 -10.71
N MET A 87 -8.03 3.81 -11.43
CA MET A 87 -6.79 3.16 -10.99
C MET A 87 -6.29 3.73 -9.66
N THR A 88 -6.18 5.06 -9.57
CA THR A 88 -5.71 5.74 -8.35
C THR A 88 -6.68 5.60 -7.19
N THR A 89 -7.99 5.58 -7.45
CA THR A 89 -9.00 5.38 -6.39
C THR A 89 -9.03 3.94 -5.89
N VAL A 90 -8.96 2.96 -6.79
CA VAL A 90 -8.96 1.53 -6.44
C VAL A 90 -7.71 1.19 -5.63
N MET A 91 -6.55 1.78 -5.95
CA MET A 91 -5.33 1.66 -5.16
C MET A 91 -5.59 2.02 -3.69
N VAL A 92 -6.16 3.20 -3.43
CA VAL A 92 -6.48 3.63 -2.05
C VAL A 92 -7.51 2.72 -1.41
N TRP A 93 -8.54 2.31 -2.15
CA TRP A 93 -9.57 1.41 -1.61
C TRP A 93 -9.02 0.03 -1.22
N ARG A 94 -8.02 -0.48 -1.94
CA ARG A 94 -7.34 -1.72 -1.57
C ARG A 94 -6.58 -1.57 -0.26
N ILE A 95 -5.91 -0.44 -0.04
CA ILE A 95 -5.26 -0.14 1.26
C ILE A 95 -6.30 -0.09 2.37
N ASP A 96 -7.40 0.65 2.17
CA ASP A 96 -8.48 0.79 3.15
C ASP A 96 -9.15 -0.56 3.49
N ALA A 97 -9.15 -1.49 2.53
CA ALA A 97 -9.73 -2.83 2.65
C ALA A 97 -8.76 -3.87 3.24
N GLY A 98 -7.49 -3.52 3.44
CA GLY A 98 -6.45 -4.44 3.89
C GLY A 98 -5.83 -5.32 2.81
N ASP A 99 -6.14 -5.09 1.53
CA ASP A 99 -5.50 -5.74 0.39
C ASP A 99 -4.21 -5.00 0.00
N TYR A 100 -3.20 -5.08 0.85
CA TYR A 100 -1.96 -4.31 0.67
C TYR A 100 -1.13 -4.77 -0.53
N SER A 101 -1.13 -6.08 -0.84
CA SER A 101 -0.38 -6.60 -1.98
C SER A 101 -0.93 -6.05 -3.30
N GLY A 102 -2.25 -6.15 -3.51
CA GLY A 102 -2.89 -5.59 -4.69
C GLY A 102 -2.85 -4.05 -4.74
N ALA A 103 -2.82 -3.39 -3.58
CA ALA A 103 -2.59 -1.95 -3.51
C ALA A 103 -1.17 -1.58 -4.00
N LEU A 104 -0.15 -2.32 -3.59
CA LEU A 104 1.23 -2.08 -4.00
C LEU A 104 1.45 -2.36 -5.50
N ASP A 105 0.76 -3.34 -6.08
CA ASP A 105 0.77 -3.56 -7.54
C ASP A 105 0.28 -2.32 -8.30
N LEU A 106 -0.81 -1.72 -7.83
CA LEU A 106 -1.33 -0.47 -8.39
C LEU A 106 -0.41 0.72 -8.10
N ALA A 107 0.14 0.83 -6.89
CA ALA A 107 1.05 1.90 -6.52
C ALA A 107 2.31 1.91 -7.39
N ALA A 108 2.87 0.75 -7.72
CA ALA A 108 4.00 0.63 -8.62
C ALA A 108 3.69 1.25 -10.00
N TYR A 109 2.51 0.95 -10.56
CA TYR A 109 2.06 1.55 -11.82
C TYR A 109 1.86 3.06 -11.70
N VAL A 110 1.16 3.51 -10.64
CA VAL A 110 0.87 4.92 -10.40
C VAL A 110 2.14 5.75 -10.26
N LEU A 111 3.13 5.27 -9.51
CA LEU A 111 4.42 5.93 -9.32
C LEU A 111 5.25 5.95 -10.60
N LYS A 112 5.38 4.79 -11.28
CA LYS A 112 6.14 4.65 -12.52
C LYS A 112 5.67 5.63 -13.59
N HIS A 113 4.34 5.75 -13.75
CA HIS A 113 3.73 6.58 -14.78
C HIS A 113 3.33 7.97 -14.28
N LYS A 114 3.58 8.29 -13.01
CA LYS A 114 3.27 9.59 -12.37
C LYS A 114 1.80 9.99 -12.54
N LEU A 115 0.87 9.04 -12.40
CA LEU A 115 -0.55 9.35 -12.48
C LEU A 115 -0.93 10.34 -11.37
N VAL A 116 -1.79 11.29 -11.73
CA VAL A 116 -2.27 12.33 -10.81
C VAL A 116 -3.30 11.73 -9.85
N MET A 117 -3.10 11.93 -8.55
CA MET A 117 -4.08 11.57 -7.53
C MET A 117 -5.27 12.55 -7.56
N PRO A 118 -6.51 12.09 -7.33
CA PRO A 118 -7.67 12.98 -7.20
C PRO A 118 -7.48 14.03 -6.09
N ASP A 119 -7.93 15.27 -6.31
CA ASP A 119 -7.75 16.44 -5.42
C ASP A 119 -8.12 16.21 -3.95
N ARG A 120 -9.02 15.26 -3.67
CA ARG A 120 -9.38 14.86 -2.31
C ARG A 120 -8.25 14.17 -1.53
N PHE A 121 -7.15 13.81 -2.20
CA PHE A 121 -5.94 13.28 -1.59
C PHE A 121 -4.88 14.39 -1.62
N GLU A 122 -4.66 15.03 -0.47
CA GLU A 122 -3.75 16.17 -0.36
C GLU A 122 -2.26 15.80 -0.46
N ARG A 123 -1.93 14.51 -0.49
CA ARG A 123 -0.55 13.97 -0.43
C ARG A 123 -0.09 13.42 -1.77
N THR A 124 1.22 13.49 -2.01
CA THR A 124 1.86 12.74 -3.12
C THR A 124 1.59 11.25 -2.96
N THR A 125 1.55 10.50 -4.08
CA THR A 125 1.26 9.07 -4.03
C THR A 125 2.22 8.30 -3.13
N GLY A 126 3.52 8.58 -3.23
CA GLY A 126 4.53 7.93 -2.40
C GLY A 126 4.32 8.16 -0.91
N CYS A 127 4.01 9.41 -0.52
CA CYS A 127 3.70 9.77 0.86
C CYS A 127 2.44 9.05 1.36
N LEU A 128 1.37 9.06 0.57
CA LEU A 128 0.11 8.38 0.93
C LEU A 128 0.33 6.89 1.15
N VAL A 129 0.98 6.20 0.21
CA VAL A 129 1.21 4.75 0.29
C VAL A 129 2.08 4.40 1.49
N ALA A 130 3.18 5.12 1.71
CA ALA A 130 4.04 4.91 2.86
C ALA A 130 3.30 5.11 4.19
N GLU A 131 2.53 6.19 4.31
CA GLU A 131 1.89 6.55 5.57
C GLU A 131 0.72 5.61 5.92
N GLU A 132 -0.12 5.25 4.96
CA GLU A 132 -1.29 4.39 5.21
C GLU A 132 -0.85 2.96 5.54
N ILE A 133 0.11 2.39 4.80
CA ILE A 133 0.64 1.04 5.07
C ILE A 133 1.33 1.00 6.44
N ALA A 134 2.17 1.99 6.74
CA ALA A 134 2.84 2.06 8.04
C ALA A 134 1.84 2.22 9.19
N SER A 135 0.79 3.02 9.00
CA SER A 135 -0.25 3.22 10.02
C SER A 135 -1.05 1.95 10.27
N ALA A 136 -1.38 1.19 9.22
CA ALA A 136 -2.04 -0.10 9.34
C ALA A 136 -1.17 -1.14 10.08
N ALA A 137 0.11 -1.24 9.72
CA ALA A 137 1.06 -2.13 10.38
C ALA A 137 1.23 -1.80 11.87
N LEU A 138 1.44 -0.52 12.20
CA LEU A 138 1.59 -0.10 13.60
C LEU A 138 0.32 -0.33 14.41
N LYS A 139 -0.86 -0.20 13.80
CA LYS A 139 -2.14 -0.52 14.45
C LYS A 139 -2.22 -2.01 14.80
N ALA A 140 -1.85 -2.90 13.87
CA ALA A 140 -1.83 -4.34 14.11
C ALA A 140 -0.81 -4.71 15.20
N GLN A 141 0.42 -4.21 15.08
CA GLN A 141 1.48 -4.42 16.08
C GLN A 141 1.08 -3.97 17.48
N LYS A 142 0.42 -2.81 17.61
CA LYS A 142 -0.08 -2.30 18.90
C LYS A 142 -1.18 -3.19 19.50
N ALA A 143 -1.96 -3.87 18.66
CA ALA A 143 -2.96 -4.84 19.09
C ALA A 143 -2.35 -6.21 19.49
N GLY A 144 -1.03 -6.37 19.36
CA GLY A 144 -0.37 -7.67 19.52
C GLY A 144 -0.63 -8.62 18.34
N ASP A 145 -1.15 -8.10 17.24
CA ASP A 145 -1.40 -8.84 16.02
C ASP A 145 -0.17 -8.78 15.12
N ASN A 146 0.56 -9.88 15.06
CA ASN A 146 1.75 -10.05 14.22
C ASN A 146 1.40 -10.64 12.84
N SER A 147 0.12 -10.64 12.44
CA SER A 147 -0.32 -11.14 11.13
C SER A 147 -0.03 -10.17 9.98
N PHE A 148 0.32 -8.91 10.27
CA PHE A 148 0.70 -7.97 9.23
C PHE A 148 1.97 -8.44 8.54
N ASP A 149 1.87 -8.67 7.23
CA ASP A 149 2.96 -9.19 6.43
C ASP A 149 4.15 -8.23 6.39
N ARG A 150 5.31 -8.69 6.87
CA ARG A 150 6.56 -7.93 6.87
C ARG A 150 7.00 -7.58 5.45
N ASP A 151 6.73 -8.46 4.48
CA ASP A 151 7.20 -8.26 3.10
C ASP A 151 6.46 -7.08 2.42
N VAL A 152 5.22 -6.78 2.85
CA VAL A 152 4.49 -5.57 2.44
C VAL A 152 5.24 -4.31 2.88
N LEU A 153 5.78 -4.28 4.10
CA LEU A 153 6.53 -3.13 4.61
C LEU A 153 7.85 -2.93 3.87
N HIS A 154 8.60 -4.02 3.62
CA HIS A 154 9.84 -3.94 2.84
C HIS A 154 9.60 -3.50 1.41
N ARG A 155 8.60 -4.07 0.73
CA ARG A 155 8.19 -3.64 -0.61
C ARG A 155 7.80 -2.15 -0.64
N THR A 156 7.15 -1.66 0.41
CA THR A 156 6.78 -0.24 0.53
C THR A 156 8.00 0.66 0.71
N LEU A 157 8.99 0.24 1.52
CA LEU A 157 10.25 0.97 1.68
C LEU A 157 10.97 1.13 0.34
N GLU A 158 11.18 0.02 -0.38
CA GLU A 158 11.85 0.00 -1.69
C GLU A 158 11.10 0.87 -2.71
N MET A 159 9.79 0.66 -2.84
CA MET A 159 8.97 1.37 -3.83
C MET A 159 8.94 2.88 -3.61
N THR A 160 9.07 3.31 -2.36
CA THR A 160 8.98 4.73 -2.00
C THR A 160 10.32 5.37 -1.74
N GLU A 161 11.45 4.70 -1.95
CA GLU A 161 12.80 5.19 -1.61
C GLU A 161 13.07 6.60 -2.16
N ASP A 162 12.84 6.78 -3.47
CA ASP A 162 13.05 8.05 -4.18
C ASP A 162 11.88 9.04 -4.09
N GLN A 163 10.84 8.73 -3.31
CA GLN A 163 9.66 9.58 -3.21
C GLN A 163 9.82 10.65 -2.13
N ASP A 164 9.52 11.89 -2.50
CA ASP A 164 9.48 13.00 -1.54
C ASP A 164 8.29 12.86 -0.57
N MET A 165 8.58 12.98 0.71
CA MET A 165 7.59 12.95 1.79
C MET A 165 8.16 13.56 3.09
N PRO A 166 7.30 14.04 4.01
CA PRO A 166 7.75 14.50 5.31
C PRO A 166 8.50 13.41 6.08
N ASP A 167 9.56 13.80 6.81
CA ASP A 167 10.37 12.87 7.60
C ASP A 167 9.54 12.06 8.60
N GLN A 168 8.45 12.61 9.13
CA GLN A 168 7.55 11.88 10.04
C GLN A 168 6.84 10.71 9.35
N ALA A 169 6.44 10.87 8.08
CA ALA A 169 5.83 9.79 7.30
C ALA A 169 6.88 8.70 7.00
N ARG A 170 8.08 9.09 6.59
CA ARG A 170 9.20 8.17 6.35
C ARG A 170 9.60 7.42 7.62
N ALA A 171 9.76 8.12 8.73
CA ALA A 171 10.10 7.54 10.03
C ALA A 171 9.04 6.53 10.50
N LYS A 172 7.75 6.81 10.25
CA LYS A 172 6.65 5.90 10.58
C LYS A 172 6.81 4.56 9.86
N LEU A 173 7.15 4.57 8.56
CA LEU A 173 7.38 3.36 7.77
C LEU A 173 8.61 2.58 8.25
N TYR A 174 9.73 3.27 8.53
CA TYR A 174 10.92 2.63 9.10
C TYR A 174 10.63 2.00 10.47
N LEU A 175 9.87 2.68 11.34
CA LEU A 175 9.49 2.17 12.64
C LEU A 175 8.64 0.89 12.52
N ALA A 176 7.61 0.92 11.68
CA ALA A 176 6.75 -0.24 11.42
C ALA A 176 7.57 -1.43 10.91
N SER A 177 8.49 -1.18 9.98
CA SER A 177 9.37 -2.20 9.38
C SER A 177 10.35 -2.77 10.39
N GLY A 178 10.98 -1.93 11.21
CA GLY A 178 11.90 -2.37 12.27
C GLY A 178 11.20 -3.27 13.28
N ARG A 179 10.00 -2.88 13.74
CA ARG A 179 9.19 -3.72 14.65
C ARG A 179 8.82 -5.06 14.02
N ALA A 180 8.30 -5.05 12.79
CA ALA A 180 7.95 -6.29 12.08
C ALA A 180 9.16 -7.21 11.88
N THR A 181 10.34 -6.63 11.61
CA THR A 181 11.60 -7.37 11.42
C THR A 181 12.05 -8.06 12.72
N LEU A 182 11.78 -7.47 13.88
CA LEU A 182 12.18 -8.00 15.18
C LEU A 182 11.17 -9.00 15.79
N VAL A 183 10.01 -9.21 15.17
CA VAL A 183 9.01 -10.18 15.65
C VAL A 183 9.61 -11.59 15.71
N GLY A 184 9.41 -12.28 16.83
CA GLY A 184 9.85 -13.66 17.04
C GLY A 184 11.34 -13.81 17.36
N ILE A 185 12.08 -12.70 17.53
CA ILE A 185 13.46 -12.71 18.00
C ILE A 185 13.48 -12.46 19.51
N ASP A 186 14.10 -13.37 20.25
CA ASP A 186 14.29 -13.28 21.70
C ASP A 186 15.61 -13.94 22.10
N ALA A 187 15.84 -14.14 23.41
CA ALA A 187 17.09 -14.69 23.90
C ALA A 187 17.39 -16.11 23.40
N GLU A 188 16.36 -16.89 23.10
CA GLU A 188 16.43 -18.29 22.68
C GLU A 188 16.27 -18.43 21.16
N SER A 189 15.48 -17.55 20.53
CA SER A 189 15.24 -17.47 19.09
C SER A 189 16.04 -16.33 18.46
N ARG A 190 17.12 -16.66 17.75
CA ARG A 190 18.00 -15.67 17.09
C ARG A 190 17.45 -15.08 15.79
N GLY A 191 16.34 -15.63 15.27
CA GLY A 191 15.85 -15.29 13.93
C GLY A 191 16.83 -15.73 12.83
N GLN A 192 16.65 -15.17 11.63
CA GLN A 192 17.57 -15.40 10.50
C GLN A 192 18.87 -14.61 10.70
N ALA A 193 19.96 -15.07 10.09
CA ALA A 193 21.25 -14.38 10.16
C ALA A 193 21.13 -12.93 9.67
N GLY A 194 21.57 -11.97 10.49
CA GLY A 194 21.51 -10.53 10.19
C GLY A 194 20.14 -9.87 10.41
N GLN A 195 19.10 -10.62 10.79
CA GLN A 195 17.75 -10.09 10.95
C GLN A 195 17.65 -9.10 12.13
N LEU A 196 18.35 -9.39 13.24
CA LEU A 196 18.36 -8.53 14.42
C LEU A 196 19.06 -7.20 14.13
N GLU A 197 20.20 -7.25 13.44
CA GLU A 197 20.96 -6.08 12.99
C GLU A 197 20.12 -5.23 12.02
N ALA A 198 19.47 -5.86 11.04
CA ALA A 198 18.57 -5.18 10.11
C ALA A 198 17.42 -4.45 10.83
N GLY A 199 16.81 -5.11 11.82
CA GLY A 199 15.77 -4.49 12.66
C GLY A 199 16.29 -3.28 13.45
N ILE A 200 17.50 -3.38 14.01
CA ILE A 200 18.17 -2.28 14.72
C ILE A 200 18.42 -1.10 13.77
N ASP A 201 18.91 -1.35 12.57
CA ASP A 201 19.23 -0.29 11.60
C ASP A 201 17.96 0.43 11.12
N LEU A 202 16.86 -0.30 10.89
CA LEU A 202 15.55 0.29 10.59
C LEU A 202 15.05 1.19 11.73
N LEU A 203 15.19 0.76 13.00
CA LEU A 203 14.79 1.56 14.15
C LEU A 203 15.67 2.80 14.33
N LYS A 204 16.99 2.69 14.12
CA LYS A 204 17.91 3.83 14.12
C LYS A 204 17.50 4.85 13.07
N ARG A 205 17.23 4.41 11.83
CA ARG A 205 16.82 5.30 10.76
C ARG A 205 15.49 6.00 11.05
N ALA A 206 14.53 5.29 11.67
CA ALA A 206 13.28 5.91 12.11
C ALA A 206 13.51 7.05 13.13
N ILE A 207 14.37 6.83 14.13
CA ILE A 207 14.68 7.81 15.18
C ILE A 207 15.48 9.00 14.62
N GLU A 208 16.41 8.74 13.71
CA GLU A 208 17.20 9.79 13.04
C GLU A 208 16.31 10.77 12.28
N LEU A 209 15.32 10.25 11.53
CA LEU A 209 14.35 11.06 10.79
C LEU A 209 13.35 11.77 11.71
N HIS A 210 12.91 11.10 12.78
CA HIS A 210 11.96 11.66 13.72
C HIS A 210 12.16 11.06 15.12
N ASP A 211 12.86 11.79 15.98
CA ASP A 211 13.18 11.37 17.35
C ASP A 211 11.93 11.01 18.18
N GLY A 212 10.81 11.66 17.88
CA GLY A 212 9.49 11.43 18.49
C GLY A 212 8.71 10.25 17.91
N CYS A 213 9.28 9.41 17.04
CA CYS A 213 8.55 8.30 16.41
C CYS A 213 8.13 7.20 17.41
N GLY A 214 8.79 7.13 18.57
CA GLY A 214 8.51 6.12 19.60
C GLY A 214 9.32 4.83 19.47
N GLY A 215 10.41 4.81 18.69
CA GLY A 215 11.27 3.63 18.50
C GLY A 215 12.38 3.43 19.54
N LYS A 216 12.65 4.40 20.43
CA LYS A 216 13.80 4.37 21.35
C LYS A 216 13.84 3.13 22.25
N LYS A 217 12.70 2.77 22.86
CA LYS A 217 12.60 1.60 23.73
C LYS A 217 12.79 0.29 22.97
N ASP A 218 12.26 0.23 21.75
CA ASP A 218 12.42 -0.95 20.87
C ASP A 218 13.90 -1.13 20.50
N LEU A 219 14.60 -0.02 20.18
CA LEU A 219 16.02 -0.02 19.86
C LEU A 219 16.87 -0.48 21.05
N GLU A 220 16.66 0.10 22.23
CA GLU A 220 17.37 -0.31 23.46
C GLU A 220 17.17 -1.80 23.79
N GLY A 221 15.97 -2.34 23.51
CA GLY A 221 15.66 -3.75 23.66
C GLY A 221 16.45 -4.61 22.67
N ALA A 222 16.41 -4.25 21.39
CA ALA A 222 17.08 -4.98 20.32
C ALA A 222 18.62 -4.97 20.46
N GLU A 223 19.23 -3.83 20.79
CA GLU A 223 20.68 -3.74 21.00
C GLU A 223 21.17 -4.57 22.19
N ARG A 224 20.37 -4.63 23.25
CA ARG A 224 20.64 -5.49 24.42
C ARG A 224 20.55 -6.96 24.04
N LEU A 225 19.59 -7.32 23.18
CA LEU A 225 19.45 -8.67 22.70
C LEU A 225 20.64 -9.08 21.82
N LEU A 226 21.09 -8.18 20.94
CA LEU A 226 22.26 -8.41 20.09
C LEU A 226 23.52 -8.69 20.91
N LYS A 227 23.74 -7.93 21.99
CA LYS A 227 24.84 -8.18 22.94
C LYS A 227 24.75 -9.57 23.59
N LYS A 228 23.55 -10.06 23.88
CA LYS A 228 23.35 -11.41 24.44
C LYS A 228 23.65 -12.51 23.41
N HIS A 229 23.17 -12.36 22.18
CA HIS A 229 23.42 -13.35 21.12
C HIS A 229 24.89 -13.45 20.75
N THR A 230 25.60 -12.32 20.72
CA THR A 230 27.04 -12.26 20.46
C THR A 230 27.87 -12.81 21.61
N ALA A 231 27.48 -12.59 22.87
CA ALA A 231 28.16 -13.15 24.04
C ALA A 231 27.94 -14.67 24.22
N ALA A 232 26.88 -15.22 23.60
CA ALA A 232 26.54 -16.64 23.64
C ALA A 232 26.90 -17.38 22.34
N ALA A 233 27.66 -16.77 21.44
CA ALA A 233 28.21 -17.36 20.22
C ALA A 233 29.69 -17.70 20.43
#